data_AF-A0A1C5QVK4-F1
#
_entry.id   AF-A0A1C5QVK4-F1
#
_cell.length_a   1.000
_cell.length_b   1.000
_cell.length_c   1.000
_cell.angle_alpha   90.00
_cell.angle_beta   90.00
_cell.angle_gamma   90.00
#
_symmetry.space_group_name_H-M   'P 1'
#
loop_
_entity.id
_entity.type
_entity.pdbx_description
1 polymer ?
#
loop_
_entity_poly.entity_id
_entity_poly.type
_entity_poly.pdbx_seq_one_letter_code
_entity_poly.pdbx_strand_id
1 'polypeptide(L)'
;MITNQAIEELVAKECERYELERSGFIADRQAAIRELVAQTGILPESCSLIEFAEWKERLLNDWYTRRRFAGFFHRKSEKRCMFRMVKRLLQNAVFRLRKKQTELTLDDELKMEEGRTVAFKLSSAFFEGFYKKTCCNGTLFVSPGHLETVCIDELSLLFPLKYPLLYARLTAKDNEFWEEIWRLIRRFVRFLVVDMGGKEDTEMIQEVSMETVLSVQEQMERGKLEQITSARHLLNSLQMTGRNKFREWLRTESRKREEILLSEEDWGKVEQAKEDRREVDTCGANRRFDYLLDIDEKDEYEVCCALVDVLSYGSGKVYGELVEGREELARAMLLLYVENKPYEEVVRILYNTSDTSKLVNLRKSVSRGKEYLKKRMADLIKLYKRKGEVPFATE
;
A
#
# COMPACT_ATOMS: atom_id res chain seq x y z
N MET A 1 -6.68 -34.30 -46.11
CA MET A 1 -5.30 -34.05 -45.61
C MET A 1 -5.25 -32.88 -44.61
N ILE A 2 -6.07 -31.84 -44.79
CA ILE A 2 -6.14 -30.66 -43.91
C ILE A 2 -6.57 -31.01 -42.46
N THR A 3 -7.44 -32.01 -42.29
CA THR A 3 -7.96 -32.47 -41.00
C THR A 3 -6.90 -33.04 -40.05
N ASN A 4 -5.93 -33.82 -40.55
CA ASN A 4 -4.91 -34.42 -39.69
C ASN A 4 -3.93 -33.37 -39.16
N GLN A 5 -3.52 -32.43 -40.01
CA GLN A 5 -2.64 -31.33 -39.61
C GLN A 5 -3.32 -30.40 -38.60
N ALA A 6 -4.63 -30.14 -38.77
CA ALA A 6 -5.41 -29.37 -37.81
C ALA A 6 -5.52 -30.08 -36.44
N ILE A 7 -5.66 -31.40 -36.41
CA ILE A 7 -5.68 -32.20 -35.17
C ILE A 7 -4.30 -32.22 -34.51
N GLU A 8 -3.22 -32.37 -35.29
CA GLU A 8 -1.85 -32.28 -34.79
C GLU A 8 -1.59 -30.94 -34.11
N GLU A 9 -1.97 -29.84 -34.76
CA GLU A 9 -1.85 -28.50 -34.21
C GLU A 9 -2.73 -28.31 -32.96
N LEU A 10 -3.96 -28.84 -32.97
CA LEU A 10 -4.86 -28.80 -31.82
C LEU A 10 -4.25 -29.49 -30.61
N VAL A 11 -3.73 -30.72 -30.77
CA VAL A 11 -3.09 -31.46 -29.68
C VAL A 11 -1.83 -30.75 -29.20
N ALA A 12 -1.01 -30.22 -30.10
CA ALA A 12 0.18 -29.47 -29.71
C ALA A 12 -0.18 -28.26 -28.83
N LYS A 13 -1.20 -27.49 -29.23
CA LYS A 13 -1.69 -26.33 -28.45
C LYS A 13 -2.29 -26.73 -27.11
N GLU A 14 -3.07 -27.79 -27.05
CA GLU A 14 -3.65 -28.30 -25.79
C GLU A 14 -2.55 -28.80 -24.83
N CYS A 15 -1.58 -29.57 -25.33
CA CYS A 15 -0.43 -30.04 -24.56
C CYS A 15 0.39 -28.89 -23.98
N GLU A 16 0.64 -27.85 -24.79
CA GLU A 16 1.38 -26.67 -24.34
C GLU A 16 0.58 -25.86 -23.32
N ARG A 17 -0.68 -25.54 -23.63
CA ARG A 17 -1.57 -24.71 -22.80
C ARG A 17 -1.88 -25.33 -21.45
N TYR A 18 -2.05 -26.65 -21.38
CA TYR A 18 -2.41 -27.35 -20.14
C TYR A 18 -1.30 -28.25 -19.60
N GLU A 19 -0.10 -28.20 -20.17
CA GLU A 19 1.04 -29.01 -19.69
C GLU A 19 0.71 -30.51 -19.58
N LEU A 20 -0.09 -31.03 -20.51
CA LEU A 20 -0.67 -32.37 -20.41
C LEU A 20 0.39 -33.48 -20.32
N GLU A 21 1.52 -33.31 -21.01
CA GLU A 21 2.68 -34.20 -20.92
C GLU A 21 3.37 -34.11 -19.55
N ARG A 22 3.66 -32.89 -19.05
CA ARG A 22 4.30 -32.67 -17.75
C ARG A 22 3.42 -33.13 -16.57
N SER A 23 2.10 -33.05 -16.75
CA SER A 23 1.13 -33.51 -15.77
C SER A 23 1.04 -35.05 -15.71
N GLY A 24 1.50 -35.74 -16.76
CA GLY A 24 1.38 -37.17 -16.94
C GLY A 24 0.00 -37.63 -17.45
N PHE A 25 -0.84 -36.70 -17.93
CA PHE A 25 -2.11 -37.04 -18.57
C PHE A 25 -1.91 -37.66 -19.96
N ILE A 26 -0.88 -37.21 -20.67
CA ILE A 26 -0.46 -37.75 -21.96
C ILE A 26 0.97 -38.27 -21.82
N ALA A 27 1.16 -39.55 -22.09
CA ALA A 27 2.50 -40.17 -22.13
C ALA A 27 3.17 -39.98 -23.51
N ASP A 28 2.40 -40.08 -24.58
CA ASP A 28 2.86 -39.92 -25.97
C ASP A 28 1.88 -39.04 -26.75
N ARG A 29 2.39 -37.93 -27.29
CA ARG A 29 1.65 -36.99 -28.12
C ARG A 29 1.14 -37.64 -29.40
N GLN A 30 1.94 -38.52 -30.01
CA GLN A 30 1.56 -39.19 -31.26
C GLN A 30 0.41 -40.17 -31.04
N ALA A 31 0.38 -40.85 -29.89
CA ALA A 31 -0.77 -41.66 -29.49
C ALA A 31 -2.04 -40.81 -29.31
N ALA A 32 -1.94 -39.64 -28.66
CA ALA A 32 -3.08 -38.74 -28.50
C ALA A 32 -3.63 -38.24 -29.85
N ILE A 33 -2.74 -37.91 -30.81
CA ILE A 33 -3.12 -37.52 -32.17
C ILE A 33 -3.86 -38.67 -32.87
N ARG A 34 -3.30 -39.89 -32.84
CA ARG A 34 -3.95 -41.07 -33.46
C ARG A 34 -5.33 -41.34 -32.87
N GLU A 35 -5.47 -41.22 -31.55
CA GLU A 35 -6.77 -41.36 -30.88
C GLU A 35 -7.78 -40.31 -31.35
N LEU A 36 -7.39 -39.04 -31.43
CA LEU A 36 -8.29 -37.98 -31.88
C LEU A 36 -8.66 -38.13 -33.37
N VAL A 37 -7.69 -38.47 -34.24
CA VAL A 37 -7.92 -38.74 -35.67
C VAL A 37 -8.93 -39.88 -35.86
N ALA A 38 -8.80 -40.95 -35.07
CA ALA A 38 -9.74 -42.09 -35.13
C ALA A 38 -11.15 -41.74 -34.64
N GLN A 39 -11.30 -40.68 -33.85
CA GLN A 39 -12.57 -40.23 -33.27
C GLN A 39 -13.27 -39.16 -34.11
N THR A 40 -12.51 -38.45 -34.96
CA THR A 40 -13.05 -37.41 -35.83
C THR A 40 -13.73 -37.98 -37.06
N GLY A 41 -15.02 -37.65 -37.24
CA GLY A 41 -15.62 -37.57 -38.57
C GLY A 41 -14.97 -36.45 -39.39
N ILE A 42 -14.98 -36.56 -40.71
CA ILE A 42 -14.34 -35.61 -41.63
C ILE A 42 -14.91 -34.20 -41.39
N LEU A 43 -14.06 -33.25 -40.97
CA LEU A 43 -14.42 -31.84 -40.92
C LEU A 43 -14.63 -31.36 -42.37
N PRO A 44 -15.78 -30.75 -42.71
CA PRO A 44 -15.98 -30.17 -44.04
C PRO A 44 -14.95 -29.07 -44.31
N GLU A 45 -14.37 -29.04 -45.51
CA GLU A 45 -13.31 -28.07 -45.89
C GLU A 45 -13.80 -26.61 -45.88
N SER A 46 -15.12 -26.38 -45.83
CA SER A 46 -15.78 -25.07 -45.85
C SER A 46 -16.56 -24.75 -44.57
N CYS A 47 -16.06 -25.12 -43.38
CA CYS A 47 -16.72 -24.73 -42.13
C CYS A 47 -16.44 -23.26 -41.77
N SER A 48 -17.45 -22.58 -41.24
CA SER A 48 -17.28 -21.26 -40.61
C SER A 48 -16.47 -21.35 -39.31
N LEU A 49 -15.98 -20.20 -38.81
CA LEU A 49 -15.25 -20.13 -37.54
C LEU A 49 -16.08 -20.60 -36.34
N ILE A 50 -17.39 -20.36 -36.36
CA ILE A 50 -18.32 -20.77 -35.29
C ILE A 50 -18.49 -22.29 -35.31
N GLU A 51 -18.76 -22.86 -36.47
CA GLU A 51 -18.88 -24.32 -36.63
C GLU A 51 -17.59 -25.06 -36.26
N PHE A 52 -16.42 -24.49 -36.60
CA PHE A 52 -15.14 -25.03 -36.15
C PHE A 52 -14.99 -24.99 -34.64
N ALA A 53 -15.38 -23.89 -33.99
CA ALA A 53 -15.30 -23.77 -32.53
C ALA A 53 -16.18 -24.80 -31.82
N GLU A 54 -17.43 -24.96 -32.26
CA GLU A 54 -18.37 -25.95 -31.72
C GLU A 54 -17.91 -27.39 -31.97
N TRP A 55 -17.36 -27.66 -33.16
CA TRP A 55 -16.78 -28.97 -33.48
C TRP A 55 -15.59 -29.29 -32.57
N LYS A 56 -14.66 -28.33 -32.42
CA LYS A 56 -13.47 -28.47 -31.58
C LYS A 56 -13.85 -28.74 -30.13
N GLU A 57 -14.83 -28.01 -29.61
CA GLU A 57 -15.31 -28.18 -28.24
C GLU A 57 -15.93 -29.56 -28.02
N ARG A 58 -16.80 -30.02 -28.93
CA ARG A 58 -17.37 -31.37 -28.88
C ARG A 58 -16.30 -32.45 -28.93
N LEU A 59 -15.36 -32.34 -29.87
CA LEU A 59 -14.25 -33.29 -30.02
C LEU A 59 -13.41 -33.39 -28.75
N LEU A 60 -13.00 -32.26 -28.17
CA LEU A 60 -12.18 -32.24 -26.97
C LEU A 60 -12.95 -32.75 -25.75
N ASN A 61 -14.21 -32.36 -25.57
CA ASN A 61 -15.02 -32.84 -24.44
C ASN A 61 -15.19 -34.36 -24.47
N ASP A 62 -15.47 -34.94 -25.64
CA ASP A 62 -15.54 -36.39 -25.81
C ASP A 62 -14.21 -37.06 -25.49
N TRP A 63 -13.10 -36.52 -26.01
CA TRP A 63 -11.78 -37.08 -25.81
C TRP A 63 -11.34 -37.06 -24.34
N TYR A 64 -11.50 -35.93 -23.64
CA TYR A 64 -11.18 -35.81 -22.22
C TYR A 64 -12.08 -36.69 -21.34
N THR A 65 -13.35 -36.84 -21.70
CA THR A 65 -14.29 -37.72 -21.00
C THR A 65 -13.87 -39.19 -21.12
N ARG A 66 -13.54 -39.65 -22.34
CA ARG A 66 -13.06 -41.04 -22.56
C ARG A 66 -11.74 -41.31 -21.84
N ARG A 67 -10.82 -40.34 -21.83
CA ARG A 67 -9.57 -40.42 -21.07
C ARG A 67 -9.73 -40.21 -19.55
N ARG A 68 -10.97 -40.01 -19.07
CA ARG A 68 -11.31 -39.86 -17.65
C ARG A 68 -10.53 -38.74 -16.97
N PHE A 69 -10.41 -37.58 -17.62
CA PHE A 69 -9.67 -36.43 -17.09
C PHE A 69 -10.14 -36.04 -15.69
N ALA A 70 -11.46 -36.01 -15.44
CA ALA A 70 -12.02 -35.69 -14.11
C ALA A 70 -11.43 -36.56 -12.99
N GLY A 71 -11.41 -37.89 -13.20
CA GLY A 71 -10.84 -38.82 -12.22
C GLY A 71 -9.32 -38.70 -12.12
N PHE A 72 -8.64 -38.39 -13.23
CA PHE A 72 -7.20 -38.16 -13.23
C PHE A 72 -6.83 -36.90 -12.44
N PHE A 73 -7.49 -35.76 -12.70
CA PHE A 73 -7.23 -34.51 -12.02
C PHE A 73 -7.54 -34.64 -10.53
N HIS A 74 -8.68 -35.22 -10.16
CA HIS A 74 -9.05 -35.44 -8.76
C HIS A 74 -7.96 -36.18 -7.98
N ARG A 75 -7.45 -37.31 -8.52
CA ARG A 75 -6.35 -38.10 -7.92
C ARG A 75 -5.01 -37.37 -7.85
N LYS A 76 -4.80 -36.37 -8.70
CA LYS A 76 -3.53 -35.65 -8.84
C LYS A 76 -3.61 -34.21 -8.35
N SER A 77 -4.76 -33.77 -7.84
CA SER A 77 -5.03 -32.38 -7.44
C SER A 77 -4.02 -31.88 -6.42
N GLU A 78 -3.58 -32.71 -5.48
CA GLU A 78 -2.55 -32.33 -4.49
C GLU A 78 -1.12 -32.41 -5.01
N LYS A 79 -0.89 -32.89 -6.25
CA LYS A 79 0.45 -33.01 -6.81
C LYS A 79 0.94 -31.68 -7.34
N ARG A 80 2.25 -31.45 -7.19
CA ARG A 80 2.94 -30.22 -7.60
C ARG A 80 2.76 -29.87 -9.08
N CYS A 81 2.60 -30.88 -9.96
CA CYS A 81 2.35 -30.64 -11.39
C CYS A 81 1.00 -29.95 -11.64
N MET A 82 -0.07 -30.38 -10.97
CA MET A 82 -1.41 -29.76 -11.09
C MET A 82 -1.42 -28.35 -10.51
N PHE A 83 -0.80 -28.18 -9.35
CA PHE A 83 -0.64 -26.87 -8.72
C PHE A 83 0.04 -25.87 -9.66
N ARG A 84 1.14 -26.28 -10.33
CA ARG A 84 1.87 -25.42 -11.28
C ARG A 84 1.04 -25.12 -12.53
N MET A 85 0.39 -26.11 -13.10
CA MET A 85 -0.48 -25.96 -14.27
C MET A 85 -1.57 -24.90 -13.98
N VAL A 86 -2.31 -25.07 -12.88
CA VAL A 86 -3.37 -24.14 -12.50
C VAL A 86 -2.79 -22.76 -12.18
N LYS A 87 -1.69 -22.66 -11.43
CA LYS A 87 -1.03 -21.38 -11.13
C LYS A 87 -0.75 -20.58 -12.40
N ARG A 88 -0.21 -21.24 -13.42
CA ARG A 88 0.10 -20.62 -14.71
C ARG A 88 -1.15 -20.14 -15.45
N LEU A 89 -2.21 -20.97 -15.48
CA LEU A 89 -3.48 -20.59 -16.09
C LEU A 89 -4.08 -19.35 -15.41
N LEU A 90 -4.03 -19.31 -14.07
CA LEU A 90 -4.56 -18.18 -13.30
C LEU A 90 -3.72 -16.92 -13.48
N GLN A 91 -2.39 -17.04 -13.51
CA GLN A 91 -1.52 -15.89 -13.82
C GLN A 91 -1.83 -15.29 -15.18
N ASN A 92 -2.03 -16.13 -16.21
CA ASN A 92 -2.44 -15.67 -17.53
C ASN A 92 -3.84 -15.03 -17.51
N ALA A 93 -4.77 -15.57 -16.73
CA ALA A 93 -6.10 -14.99 -16.54
C ALA A 93 -6.05 -13.61 -15.88
N VAL A 94 -5.33 -13.47 -14.77
CA VAL A 94 -5.14 -12.20 -14.05
C VAL A 94 -4.48 -11.16 -14.96
N PHE A 95 -3.49 -11.55 -15.76
CA PHE A 95 -2.89 -10.67 -16.77
C PHE A 95 -3.91 -10.19 -17.82
N ARG A 96 -4.78 -11.08 -18.31
CA ARG A 96 -5.86 -10.73 -19.25
C ARG A 96 -6.90 -9.81 -18.60
N LEU A 97 -7.26 -10.04 -17.34
CA LEU A 97 -8.16 -9.17 -16.58
C LEU A 97 -7.55 -7.77 -16.42
N ARG A 98 -6.28 -7.68 -16.04
CA ARG A 98 -5.55 -6.41 -15.94
C ARG A 98 -5.54 -5.65 -17.27
N LYS A 99 -5.33 -6.32 -18.40
CA LYS A 99 -5.35 -5.70 -19.73
C LYS A 99 -6.72 -5.14 -20.13
N LYS A 100 -7.81 -5.74 -19.64
CA LYS A 100 -9.17 -5.30 -19.91
C LYS A 100 -9.66 -4.24 -18.93
N GLN A 101 -8.92 -3.98 -17.85
CA GLN A 101 -9.31 -3.03 -16.82
C GLN A 101 -9.23 -1.60 -17.36
N THR A 102 -10.35 -0.89 -17.30
CA THR A 102 -10.47 0.53 -17.71
C THR A 102 -10.80 1.45 -16.55
N GLU A 103 -11.38 0.93 -15.47
CA GLU A 103 -11.78 1.71 -14.30
C GLU A 103 -10.64 1.86 -13.29
N LEU A 104 -10.72 2.90 -12.46
CA LEU A 104 -9.81 3.13 -11.35
C LEU A 104 -9.82 1.97 -10.35
N THR A 105 -8.64 1.65 -9.85
CA THR A 105 -8.37 0.55 -8.91
C THR A 105 -7.66 1.05 -7.66
N LEU A 106 -7.40 0.15 -6.71
CA LEU A 106 -6.58 0.48 -5.54
C LEU A 106 -5.16 0.93 -5.91
N ASP A 107 -4.65 0.52 -7.08
CA ASP A 107 -3.32 0.94 -7.51
C ASP A 107 -3.25 2.44 -7.72
N ASP A 108 -4.34 3.04 -8.23
CA ASP A 108 -4.49 4.48 -8.43
C ASP A 108 -4.57 5.21 -7.08
N GLU A 109 -5.34 4.67 -6.13
CA GLU A 109 -5.47 5.22 -4.77
C GLU A 109 -4.15 5.16 -3.98
N LEU A 110 -3.42 4.05 -4.10
CA LEU A 110 -2.09 3.87 -3.50
C LEU A 110 -0.99 4.61 -4.27
N LYS A 111 -1.27 5.13 -5.47
CA LYS A 111 -0.30 5.73 -6.38
C LYS A 111 0.87 4.80 -6.69
N MET A 112 0.58 3.54 -7.01
CA MET A 112 1.60 2.53 -7.33
C MET A 112 2.49 2.97 -8.50
N GLU A 113 3.73 2.47 -8.55
CA GLU A 113 4.65 2.74 -9.67
C GLU A 113 4.18 2.05 -10.95
N GLU A 114 4.57 2.62 -12.10
CA GLU A 114 4.27 2.03 -13.40
C GLU A 114 4.82 0.60 -13.51
N GLY A 115 4.02 -0.29 -14.10
CA GLY A 115 4.34 -1.72 -14.19
C GLY A 115 3.99 -2.54 -12.94
N ARG A 116 3.93 -1.93 -11.75
CA ARG A 116 3.55 -2.60 -10.49
C ARG A 116 2.04 -2.60 -10.29
N THR A 117 1.56 -3.56 -9.51
CA THR A 117 0.13 -3.68 -9.17
C THR A 117 -0.04 -4.47 -7.88
N VAL A 118 -0.85 -3.93 -6.99
CA VAL A 118 -1.44 -4.62 -5.84
C VAL A 118 -2.83 -5.11 -6.22
N ALA A 119 -3.60 -4.32 -6.98
CA ALA A 119 -4.95 -4.66 -7.40
C ALA A 119 -5.05 -5.95 -8.23
N PHE A 120 -4.00 -6.34 -8.93
CA PHE A 120 -3.91 -7.59 -9.71
C PHE A 120 -2.83 -8.55 -9.19
N LYS A 121 -2.42 -8.42 -7.92
CA LYS A 121 -1.40 -9.30 -7.35
C LYS A 121 -2.00 -10.64 -6.92
N LEU A 122 -1.53 -11.72 -7.53
CA LEU A 122 -1.82 -13.10 -7.13
C LEU A 122 -0.61 -13.68 -6.40
N SER A 123 -0.53 -13.45 -5.09
CA SER A 123 0.55 -14.00 -4.27
C SER A 123 0.48 -15.53 -4.17
N SER A 124 1.60 -16.14 -3.83
CA SER A 124 1.70 -17.59 -3.67
C SER A 124 0.81 -18.11 -2.55
N ALA A 125 0.73 -17.39 -1.42
CA ALA A 125 -0.15 -17.74 -0.31
C ALA A 125 -1.64 -17.56 -0.66
N PHE A 126 -1.97 -16.51 -1.43
CA PHE A 126 -3.34 -16.30 -1.87
C PHE A 126 -3.76 -17.38 -2.88
N PHE A 127 -2.88 -17.69 -3.83
CA PHE A 127 -3.09 -18.77 -4.79
C PHE A 127 -3.25 -20.13 -4.10
N GLU A 128 -2.44 -20.45 -3.09
CA GLU A 128 -2.55 -21.72 -2.39
C GLU A 128 -3.90 -21.89 -1.69
N GLY A 129 -4.40 -20.83 -1.03
CA GLY A 129 -5.73 -20.84 -0.42
C GLY A 129 -6.84 -21.01 -1.46
N PHE A 130 -6.75 -20.28 -2.57
CA PHE A 130 -7.67 -20.43 -3.71
C PHE A 130 -7.65 -21.85 -4.27
N TYR A 131 -6.46 -22.39 -4.53
CA TYR A 131 -6.28 -23.70 -5.13
C TYR A 131 -6.85 -24.82 -4.24
N LYS A 132 -6.57 -24.78 -2.94
CA LYS A 132 -7.15 -25.72 -1.98
C LYS A 132 -8.67 -25.66 -1.99
N LYS A 133 -9.26 -24.47 -1.94
CA LYS A 133 -10.71 -24.27 -1.94
C LYS A 133 -11.37 -24.75 -3.25
N THR A 134 -10.79 -24.45 -4.39
CA THR A 134 -11.44 -24.65 -5.69
C THR A 134 -11.11 -26.01 -6.31
N CYS A 135 -9.87 -26.46 -6.18
CA CYS A 135 -9.35 -27.63 -6.89
C CYS A 135 -9.20 -28.90 -6.01
N CYS A 136 -9.06 -28.76 -4.69
CA CYS A 136 -8.86 -29.91 -3.78
C CYS A 136 -10.12 -30.35 -3.04
N ASN A 137 -11.23 -29.61 -3.12
CA ASN A 137 -12.47 -29.89 -2.39
C ASN A 137 -13.38 -30.97 -3.03
N GLY A 138 -12.81 -31.92 -3.77
CA GLY A 138 -13.57 -33.01 -4.39
C GLY A 138 -14.32 -32.63 -5.68
N THR A 139 -14.22 -31.39 -6.14
CA THR A 139 -14.79 -30.93 -7.41
C THR A 139 -14.23 -31.73 -8.59
N LEU A 140 -15.11 -32.19 -9.48
CA LEU A 140 -14.75 -32.92 -10.69
C LEU A 140 -14.77 -32.00 -11.91
N PHE A 141 -13.63 -31.87 -12.57
CA PHE A 141 -13.49 -31.08 -13.80
C PHE A 141 -13.47 -32.00 -15.00
N VAL A 142 -14.46 -31.84 -15.89
CA VAL A 142 -14.64 -32.71 -17.07
C VAL A 142 -13.48 -32.59 -18.07
N SER A 143 -12.93 -31.39 -18.22
CA SER A 143 -11.79 -31.09 -19.10
C SER A 143 -10.89 -30.00 -18.49
N PRO A 144 -9.64 -29.84 -18.95
CA PRO A 144 -8.78 -28.71 -18.58
C PRO A 144 -9.40 -27.36 -18.93
N GLY A 145 -10.15 -27.27 -20.03
CA GLY A 145 -10.89 -26.07 -20.41
C GLY A 145 -11.99 -25.73 -19.41
N HIS A 146 -12.77 -26.73 -18.95
CA HIS A 146 -13.75 -26.53 -17.90
C HIS A 146 -13.10 -26.07 -16.58
N LEU A 147 -11.96 -26.67 -16.19
CA LEU A 147 -11.17 -26.20 -15.05
C LEU A 147 -10.72 -24.75 -15.21
N GLU A 148 -10.18 -24.38 -16.38
CA GLU A 148 -9.76 -23.01 -16.65
C GLU A 148 -10.94 -22.04 -16.52
N THR A 149 -12.08 -22.33 -17.13
CA THR A 149 -13.28 -21.48 -17.05
C THR A 149 -13.73 -21.30 -15.60
N VAL A 150 -13.89 -22.38 -14.84
CA VAL A 150 -14.32 -22.29 -13.43
C VAL A 150 -13.35 -21.44 -12.60
N CYS A 151 -12.05 -21.63 -12.77
CA CYS A 151 -11.10 -20.83 -12.00
C CYS A 151 -11.04 -19.36 -12.48
N ILE A 152 -11.26 -19.08 -13.77
CA ILE A 152 -11.35 -17.72 -14.28
C ILE A 152 -12.58 -17.01 -13.75
N ASP A 153 -13.73 -17.68 -13.74
CA ASP A 153 -14.99 -17.12 -13.25
C ASP A 153 -14.85 -16.76 -11.76
N GLU A 154 -14.32 -17.67 -10.94
CA GLU A 154 -14.03 -17.40 -9.52
C GLU A 154 -13.00 -16.28 -9.32
N LEU A 155 -11.94 -16.22 -10.15
CA LEU A 155 -10.97 -15.12 -10.10
C LEU A 155 -11.60 -13.77 -10.48
N SER A 156 -12.51 -13.75 -11.45
CA SER A 156 -13.14 -12.53 -11.93
C SER A 156 -14.00 -11.84 -10.86
N LEU A 157 -14.47 -12.61 -9.87
CA LEU A 157 -15.17 -12.09 -8.69
C LEU A 157 -14.22 -11.41 -7.68
N LEU A 158 -12.93 -11.75 -7.73
CA LEU A 158 -11.91 -11.25 -6.80
C LEU A 158 -11.13 -10.06 -7.37
N PHE A 159 -10.92 -10.02 -8.68
CA PHE A 159 -10.06 -9.04 -9.35
C PHE A 159 -10.88 -8.00 -10.16
N PRO A 160 -10.51 -6.70 -10.11
CA PRO A 160 -9.43 -6.11 -9.32
C PRO A 160 -9.71 -6.18 -7.80
N LEU A 161 -8.67 -6.47 -7.02
CA LEU A 161 -8.78 -6.54 -5.57
C LEU A 161 -9.32 -5.21 -5.03
N LYS A 162 -10.29 -5.31 -4.12
CA LYS A 162 -10.83 -4.18 -3.36
C LYS A 162 -10.14 -4.07 -2.00
N TYR A 163 -10.22 -2.89 -1.40
CA TYR A 163 -9.46 -2.56 -0.19
C TYR A 163 -9.64 -3.59 0.95
N PRO A 164 -10.85 -4.11 1.24
CA PRO A 164 -11.03 -5.11 2.30
C PRO A 164 -10.18 -6.37 2.09
N LEU A 165 -10.02 -6.80 0.85
CA LEU A 165 -9.22 -7.97 0.52
C LEU A 165 -7.72 -7.67 0.64
N LEU A 166 -7.27 -6.49 0.21
CA LEU A 166 -5.91 -6.02 0.46
C LEU A 166 -5.60 -5.99 1.97
N TYR A 167 -6.48 -5.39 2.77
CA TYR A 167 -6.33 -5.33 4.23
C TYR A 167 -6.21 -6.73 4.82
N ALA A 168 -7.09 -7.67 4.44
CA ALA A 168 -7.01 -9.05 4.88
C ALA A 168 -5.68 -9.73 4.52
N ARG A 169 -5.11 -9.46 3.33
CA ARG A 169 -3.78 -9.98 2.93
C ARG A 169 -2.65 -9.39 3.78
N LEU A 170 -2.70 -8.09 4.07
CA LEU A 170 -1.70 -7.42 4.90
C LEU A 170 -1.76 -7.93 6.35
N THR A 171 -2.95 -8.08 6.92
CA THR A 171 -3.16 -8.65 8.26
C THR A 171 -2.68 -10.10 8.33
N ALA A 172 -2.87 -10.88 7.26
CA ALA A 172 -2.35 -12.24 7.14
C ALA A 172 -0.82 -12.32 6.91
N LYS A 173 -0.11 -11.17 7.00
CA LYS A 173 1.35 -11.07 6.79
C LYS A 173 1.81 -11.65 5.45
N ASP A 174 1.05 -11.42 4.39
CA ASP A 174 1.44 -11.87 3.06
C ASP A 174 2.66 -11.09 2.54
N ASN A 175 3.81 -11.76 2.52
CA ASN A 175 5.09 -11.18 2.13
C ASN A 175 5.05 -10.51 0.77
N GLU A 176 4.35 -11.08 -0.22
CA GLU A 176 4.35 -10.51 -1.57
C GLU A 176 3.55 -9.20 -1.63
N PHE A 177 2.50 -9.05 -0.81
CA PHE A 177 1.77 -7.79 -0.68
C PHE A 177 2.58 -6.78 0.12
N TRP A 178 3.18 -7.20 1.24
CA TRP A 178 4.06 -6.35 2.04
C TRP A 178 5.28 -5.86 1.26
N GLU A 179 5.78 -6.61 0.29
CA GLU A 179 6.88 -6.19 -0.57
C GLU A 179 6.48 -5.01 -1.48
N GLU A 180 5.22 -4.92 -1.92
CA GLU A 180 4.75 -3.74 -2.67
C GLU A 180 4.53 -2.54 -1.74
N ILE A 181 3.97 -2.77 -0.54
CA ILE A 181 3.82 -1.73 0.49
C ILE A 181 5.18 -1.19 0.94
N TRP A 182 6.17 -2.07 1.09
CA TRP A 182 7.56 -1.71 1.39
C TRP A 182 8.12 -0.75 0.36
N ARG A 183 7.97 -1.06 -0.93
CA ARG A 183 8.47 -0.20 -2.02
C ARG A 183 7.79 1.15 -2.03
N LEU A 184 6.48 1.16 -1.77
CA LEU A 184 5.70 2.39 -1.63
C LEU A 184 6.24 3.27 -0.49
N ILE A 185 6.46 2.69 0.69
CA ILE A 185 7.05 3.37 1.85
C ILE A 185 8.46 3.86 1.52
N ARG A 186 9.31 3.00 0.96
CA ARG A 186 10.69 3.33 0.61
C ARG A 186 10.79 4.50 -0.36
N ARG A 187 9.93 4.53 -1.38
CA ARG A 187 9.83 5.65 -2.33
C ARG A 187 9.46 6.95 -1.61
N PHE A 188 8.49 6.87 -0.70
CA PHE A 188 8.08 8.02 0.10
C PHE A 188 9.18 8.51 1.06
N VAL A 189 9.86 7.61 1.78
CA VAL A 189 10.97 7.95 2.68
C VAL A 189 12.13 8.56 1.89
N ARG A 190 12.47 8.00 0.72
CA ARG A 190 13.47 8.60 -0.19
C ARG A 190 13.14 10.05 -0.52
N PHE A 191 11.87 10.35 -0.80
CA PHE A 191 11.43 11.72 -1.05
C PHE A 191 11.67 12.61 0.19
N LEU A 192 11.35 12.16 1.40
CA LEU A 192 11.61 12.92 2.63
C LEU A 192 13.11 13.22 2.85
N VAL A 193 13.98 12.26 2.56
CA VAL A 193 15.44 12.43 2.70
C VAL A 193 15.98 13.47 1.73
N VAL A 194 15.57 13.41 0.46
CA VAL A 194 16.02 14.33 -0.60
C VAL A 194 15.47 15.75 -0.38
N ASP A 195 14.23 15.88 0.07
CA ASP A 195 13.57 17.17 0.32
C ASP A 195 14.25 17.97 1.45
N MET A 196 14.92 17.28 2.39
CA MET A 196 15.72 17.90 3.47
C MET A 196 17.10 18.41 3.02
N GLY A 197 17.39 18.42 1.71
CA GLY A 197 18.68 18.89 1.17
C GLY A 197 19.86 17.95 1.42
N GLY A 198 19.59 16.72 1.89
CA GLY A 198 20.60 15.70 2.14
C GLY A 198 21.07 15.01 0.85
N LYS A 199 22.31 14.46 0.88
CA LYS A 199 22.71 13.44 -0.11
C LYS A 199 21.83 12.20 0.10
N GLU A 200 21.56 11.46 -0.98
CA GLU A 200 20.77 10.23 -0.91
C GLU A 200 21.47 9.19 -0.01
N ASP A 201 21.07 9.12 1.26
CA ASP A 201 21.57 8.17 2.22
C ASP A 201 20.74 6.88 2.15
N THR A 202 21.29 5.88 1.46
CA THR A 202 20.59 4.61 1.24
C THR A 202 20.39 3.80 2.52
N GLU A 203 21.28 3.95 3.50
CA GLU A 203 21.20 3.23 4.78
C GLU A 203 20.06 3.81 5.62
N MET A 204 20.02 5.13 5.75
CA MET A 204 18.92 5.86 6.39
C MET A 204 17.57 5.53 5.74
N ILE A 205 17.50 5.56 4.39
CA ILE A 205 16.27 5.22 3.66
C ILE A 205 15.82 3.80 4.03
N GLN A 206 16.75 2.85 4.10
CA GLN A 206 16.43 1.46 4.42
C GLN A 206 15.95 1.31 5.87
N GLU A 207 16.65 1.90 6.84
CA GLU A 207 16.32 1.81 8.27
C GLU A 207 14.96 2.44 8.57
N VAL A 208 14.74 3.69 8.15
CA VAL A 208 13.47 4.40 8.38
C VAL A 208 12.31 3.69 7.70
N SER A 209 12.52 3.15 6.49
CA SER A 209 11.49 2.37 5.82
C SER A 209 11.14 1.12 6.63
N MET A 210 12.14 0.41 7.18
CA MET A 210 11.97 -0.84 7.94
C MET A 210 11.19 -0.60 9.23
N GLU A 211 11.61 0.40 9.99
CA GLU A 211 10.89 0.91 11.16
C GLU A 211 9.45 1.29 10.84
N THR A 212 9.22 1.89 9.67
CA THR A 212 7.87 2.26 9.23
C THR A 212 7.02 1.03 8.96
N VAL A 213 7.53 0.01 8.26
CA VAL A 213 6.78 -1.23 8.03
C VAL A 213 6.47 -1.94 9.34
N LEU A 214 7.45 -2.08 10.23
CA LEU A 214 7.25 -2.71 11.53
C LEU A 214 6.19 -1.98 12.35
N SER A 215 6.27 -0.64 12.39
CA SER A 215 5.28 0.17 13.11
C SER A 215 3.87 0.03 12.53
N VAL A 216 3.74 -0.01 11.21
CA VAL A 216 2.42 -0.21 10.55
C VAL A 216 1.89 -1.61 10.85
N GLN A 217 2.74 -2.65 10.78
CA GLN A 217 2.35 -4.02 11.14
C GLN A 217 1.85 -4.10 12.58
N GLU A 218 2.56 -3.51 13.54
CA GLU A 218 2.11 -3.44 14.94
C GLU A 218 0.79 -2.69 15.09
N GLN A 219 0.58 -1.60 14.34
CA GLN A 219 -0.68 -0.85 14.36
C GLN A 219 -1.84 -1.69 13.81
N MET A 220 -1.61 -2.51 12.79
CA MET A 220 -2.61 -3.45 12.26
C MET A 220 -2.93 -4.54 13.27
N GLU A 221 -1.92 -5.14 13.92
CA GLU A 221 -2.12 -6.16 14.96
C GLU A 221 -2.88 -5.65 16.18
N ARG A 222 -2.67 -4.38 16.55
CA ARG A 222 -3.38 -3.71 17.65
C ARG A 222 -4.76 -3.18 17.25
N GLY A 223 -5.24 -3.47 16.04
CA GLY A 223 -6.54 -3.02 15.54
C GLY A 223 -6.65 -1.52 15.27
N LYS A 224 -5.55 -0.75 15.37
CA LYS A 224 -5.58 0.72 15.22
C LYS A 224 -5.94 1.16 13.79
N LEU A 225 -5.70 0.29 12.81
CA LEU A 225 -6.02 0.55 11.39
C LEU A 225 -7.35 -0.05 10.93
N GLU A 226 -8.16 -0.63 11.83
CA GLU A 226 -9.47 -1.23 11.47
C GLU A 226 -10.48 -0.21 10.94
N GLN A 227 -10.33 1.07 11.32
CA GLN A 227 -11.20 2.15 10.88
C GLN A 227 -10.89 2.64 9.45
N ILE A 228 -9.80 2.14 8.83
CA ILE A 228 -9.43 2.52 7.47
C ILE A 228 -10.37 1.82 6.50
N THR A 229 -11.06 2.60 5.66
CA THR A 229 -12.07 2.12 4.72
C THR A 229 -11.63 2.15 3.26
N SER A 230 -10.46 2.72 2.95
CA SER A 230 -9.98 2.89 1.56
C SER A 230 -8.46 2.74 1.44
N ALA A 231 -7.98 2.43 0.24
CA ALA A 231 -6.56 2.37 -0.06
C ALA A 231 -5.89 3.75 0.07
N ARG A 232 -6.62 4.82 -0.27
CA ARG A 232 -6.15 6.19 -0.07
C ARG A 232 -5.89 6.50 1.41
N HIS A 233 -6.78 6.07 2.30
CA HIS A 233 -6.59 6.26 3.75
C HIS A 233 -5.40 5.42 4.26
N LEU A 234 -5.21 4.20 3.74
CA LEU A 234 -4.01 3.41 4.04
C LEU A 234 -2.74 4.15 3.60
N LEU A 235 -2.68 4.67 2.38
CA LEU A 235 -1.53 5.44 1.88
C LEU A 235 -1.21 6.63 2.81
N ASN A 236 -2.22 7.39 3.24
CA ASN A 236 -2.04 8.49 4.17
C ASN A 236 -1.45 8.01 5.51
N SER A 237 -1.96 6.89 6.05
CA SER A 237 -1.45 6.29 7.29
C SER A 237 0.02 5.86 7.17
N LEU A 238 0.39 5.25 6.04
CA LEU A 238 1.77 4.87 5.75
C LEU A 238 2.68 6.10 5.69
N GLN A 239 2.25 7.18 5.04
CA GLN A 239 3.00 8.42 4.94
C GLN A 239 3.17 9.12 6.30
N MET A 240 2.12 9.16 7.12
CA MET A 240 2.19 9.76 8.46
C MET A 240 3.11 8.96 9.38
N THR A 241 3.00 7.63 9.36
CA THR A 241 3.90 6.76 10.15
C THR A 241 5.33 6.93 9.67
N GLY A 242 5.57 6.98 8.36
CA GLY A 242 6.89 7.22 7.77
C GLY A 242 7.51 8.55 8.18
N ARG A 243 6.73 9.64 8.20
CA ARG A 243 7.21 10.95 8.70
C ARG A 243 7.59 10.89 10.18
N ASN A 244 6.79 10.22 10.99
CA ASN A 244 7.06 10.09 12.41
C ASN A 244 8.35 9.30 12.66
N LYS A 245 8.53 8.17 11.97
CA LYS A 245 9.74 7.35 12.04
C LYS A 245 10.98 8.07 11.52
N PHE A 246 10.84 8.82 10.43
CA PHE A 246 11.90 9.68 9.92
C PHE A 246 12.36 10.73 10.95
N ARG A 247 11.41 11.38 11.64
CA ARG A 247 11.72 12.35 12.71
C ARG A 247 12.36 11.68 13.93
N GLU A 248 11.88 10.50 14.33
CA GLU A 248 12.49 9.71 15.41
C GLU A 248 13.95 9.36 15.10
N TRP A 249 14.21 8.92 13.86
CA TRP A 249 15.56 8.65 13.40
C TRP A 249 16.44 9.90 13.44
N LEU A 250 15.97 11.03 12.89
CA LEU A 250 16.72 12.29 12.92
C LEU A 250 17.08 12.72 14.35
N ARG A 251 16.14 12.62 15.31
CA ARG A 251 16.43 12.93 16.73
C ARG A 251 17.48 11.97 17.32
N THR A 252 17.40 10.70 16.97
CA THR A 252 18.34 9.68 17.46
C THR A 252 19.73 9.90 16.88
N GLU A 253 19.81 10.23 15.60
CA GLU A 253 21.06 10.51 14.91
C GLU A 253 21.72 11.81 15.42
N SER A 254 20.94 12.87 15.67
CA SER A 254 21.45 14.08 16.31
C SER A 254 22.04 13.78 17.70
N ARG A 255 21.34 12.99 18.52
CA ARG A 255 21.85 12.57 19.83
C ARG A 255 23.13 11.74 19.74
N LYS A 256 23.22 10.80 18.79
CA LYS A 256 24.45 10.02 18.55
C LYS A 256 25.61 10.92 18.15
N ARG A 257 25.38 11.92 17.30
CA ARG A 257 26.42 12.89 16.91
C ARG A 257 26.86 13.77 18.06
N GLU A 258 25.94 14.19 18.92
CA GLU A 258 26.26 14.89 20.18
C GLU A 258 27.06 13.99 21.14
N GLU A 259 26.72 12.71 21.26
CA GLU A 259 27.44 11.73 22.09
C GLU A 259 28.85 11.42 21.57
N ILE A 260 29.06 11.35 20.25
CA ILE A 260 30.38 11.12 19.64
C ILE A 260 31.32 12.32 19.80
N LEU A 261 30.77 13.52 20.00
CA LEU A 261 31.54 14.76 20.19
C LEU A 261 31.99 14.99 21.65
N LEU A 262 31.53 14.17 22.60
CA LEU A 262 31.97 14.21 24.00
C LEU A 262 33.30 13.44 24.14
N SER A 263 34.33 14.09 24.68
CA SER A 263 35.61 13.43 24.97
C SER A 263 35.47 12.47 26.16
N GLU A 264 36.37 11.49 26.32
CA GLU A 264 36.32 10.55 27.47
C GLU A 264 36.33 11.27 28.84
N GLU A 265 36.80 12.52 28.93
CA GLU A 265 36.74 13.35 30.14
C GLU A 265 35.33 13.91 30.44
N ASP A 266 34.44 13.96 29.45
CA ASP A 266 33.06 14.47 29.59
C ASP A 266 32.07 13.39 30.04
N TRP A 267 32.39 12.11 29.81
CA TRP A 267 31.59 10.97 30.28
C TRP A 267 31.47 10.93 31.82
N GLY A 268 32.56 11.23 32.53
CA GLY A 268 32.57 11.26 34.00
C GLY A 268 31.65 12.33 34.60
N LYS A 269 31.38 13.42 33.88
CA LYS A 269 30.49 14.51 34.34
C LYS A 269 29.01 14.22 34.05
N VAL A 270 28.73 13.44 33.00
CA VAL A 270 27.36 13.03 32.64
C VAL A 270 26.83 11.92 33.55
N GLU A 271 27.70 11.00 34.00
CA GLU A 271 27.34 9.96 34.99
C GLU A 271 26.93 10.62 36.33
N GLN A 272 27.70 11.63 36.76
CA GLN A 272 27.47 12.36 38.00
C GLN A 272 26.18 13.21 37.94
N ALA A 273 25.85 13.78 36.78
CA ALA A 273 24.60 14.50 36.56
C ALA A 273 23.36 13.58 36.42
N LYS A 274 23.54 12.29 36.11
CA LYS A 274 22.46 11.29 36.08
C LYS A 274 22.10 10.78 37.48
N GLU A 275 23.04 10.82 38.42
CA GLU A 275 22.82 10.43 39.81
C GLU A 275 22.07 11.53 40.57
N ASP A 276 22.38 12.80 40.31
CA ASP A 276 21.70 13.96 40.91
C ASP A 276 20.27 14.20 40.37
N ARG A 277 19.89 13.62 39.21
CA ARG A 277 18.56 13.78 38.59
C ARG A 277 17.55 12.69 38.90
N ARG A 278 17.90 11.69 39.73
CA ARG A 278 16.95 10.61 40.11
C ARG A 278 16.01 10.98 41.26
N GLU A 279 16.18 12.13 41.88
CA GLU A 279 15.19 12.70 42.80
C GLU A 279 14.44 13.83 42.09
N VAL A 280 13.17 13.54 41.78
CA VAL A 280 12.03 14.39 41.35
C VAL A 280 11.34 13.72 40.16
N ASP A 281 10.86 12.50 40.43
CA ASP A 281 9.75 11.91 39.70
C ASP A 281 8.47 12.36 40.41
N THR A 282 7.84 13.42 39.88
CA THR A 282 6.48 13.80 40.26
C THR A 282 5.69 14.23 39.02
N CYS A 283 4.88 13.28 38.53
CA CYS A 283 3.45 13.42 38.28
C CYS A 283 2.94 14.58 37.37
N GLY A 284 2.39 14.20 36.20
CA GLY A 284 1.05 14.68 35.81
C GLY A 284 0.86 15.99 35.03
N ALA A 285 1.84 16.51 34.28
CA ALA A 285 1.62 17.68 33.42
C ALA A 285 1.98 17.40 31.94
N ASN A 286 1.12 17.81 31.01
CA ASN A 286 1.25 17.59 29.57
C ASN A 286 2.38 18.46 28.96
N ARG A 287 3.63 18.00 29.09
CA ARG A 287 4.89 18.63 28.64
C ARG A 287 5.12 18.59 27.12
N ARG A 288 4.05 18.63 26.33
CA ARG A 288 4.09 18.38 24.87
C ARG A 288 4.95 19.40 24.11
N PHE A 289 4.96 20.65 24.56
CA PHE A 289 5.62 21.76 23.89
C PHE A 289 6.94 22.18 24.54
N ASP A 290 7.49 21.42 25.48
CA ASP A 290 8.76 21.74 26.16
C ASP A 290 9.92 21.89 25.18
N TYR A 291 9.86 21.17 24.05
CA TYR A 291 10.82 21.27 22.95
C TYR A 291 10.91 22.68 22.34
N LEU A 292 9.93 23.56 22.57
CA LEU A 292 9.99 24.95 22.12
C LEU A 292 11.14 25.73 22.79
N LEU A 293 11.64 25.28 23.95
CA LEU A 293 12.81 25.88 24.61
C LEU A 293 14.11 25.61 23.85
N ASP A 294 14.13 24.57 23.01
CA ASP A 294 15.32 24.11 22.31
C ASP A 294 15.38 24.60 20.85
N ILE A 295 14.29 25.16 20.32
CA ILE A 295 14.19 25.63 18.93
C ILE A 295 15.00 26.91 18.71
N ASP A 296 15.86 26.98 17.70
CA ASP A 296 16.47 28.24 17.29
C ASP A 296 15.42 29.18 16.67
N GLU A 297 15.10 30.27 17.37
CA GLU A 297 14.13 31.25 16.91
C GLU A 297 14.57 32.02 15.64
N LYS A 298 15.85 31.88 15.24
CA LYS A 298 16.41 32.47 14.03
C LYS A 298 16.35 31.50 12.85
N ASP A 299 16.16 30.21 13.10
CA ASP A 299 15.94 29.22 12.04
C ASP A 299 14.47 29.26 11.58
N GLU A 300 14.28 29.77 10.36
CA GLU A 300 12.95 29.91 9.76
C GLU A 300 12.22 28.57 9.62
N TYR A 301 12.96 27.49 9.36
CA TYR A 301 12.41 26.16 9.17
C TYR A 301 11.92 25.57 10.50
N GLU A 302 12.68 25.71 11.58
CA GLU A 302 12.28 25.22 12.90
C GLU A 302 11.07 25.98 13.45
N VAL A 303 11.06 27.30 13.29
CA VAL A 303 9.91 28.14 13.66
C VAL A 303 8.66 27.74 12.87
N CYS A 304 8.78 27.45 11.58
CA CYS A 304 7.65 26.97 10.78
C CYS A 304 7.17 25.58 11.21
N CYS A 305 8.08 24.68 11.57
CA CYS A 305 7.72 23.36 12.08
C CYS A 305 6.97 23.45 13.42
N ALA A 306 7.46 24.30 14.33
CA ALA A 306 6.82 24.59 15.61
C ALA A 306 5.41 25.15 15.41
N LEU A 307 5.29 26.12 14.50
CA LEU A 307 4.03 26.75 14.13
C LEU A 307 3.00 25.72 13.65
N VAL A 308 3.40 24.80 12.77
CA VAL A 308 2.50 23.77 12.22
C VAL A 308 2.06 22.79 13.30
N ASP A 309 2.95 22.35 14.20
CA ASP A 309 2.59 21.42 15.27
C ASP A 309 1.62 22.06 16.28
N VAL A 310 1.90 23.30 16.72
CA VAL A 310 1.01 24.04 17.62
C VAL A 310 -0.35 24.28 16.97
N LEU A 311 -0.40 24.72 15.71
CA LEU A 311 -1.66 24.90 14.99
C LEU A 311 -2.43 23.59 14.84
N SER A 312 -1.75 22.49 14.50
CA SER A 312 -2.38 21.17 14.31
C SER A 312 -2.91 20.57 15.59
N TYR A 313 -2.29 20.89 16.73
CA TYR A 313 -2.80 20.48 18.04
C TYR A 313 -4.10 21.21 18.42
N GLY A 314 -4.27 22.45 17.94
CA GLY A 314 -5.57 23.14 17.93
C GLY A 314 -6.16 23.49 19.30
N SER A 315 -5.40 23.33 20.40
CA SER A 315 -5.88 23.51 21.77
C SER A 315 -4.74 23.80 22.76
N GLY A 316 -5.06 24.24 23.98
CA GLY A 316 -4.08 24.51 25.03
C GLY A 316 -3.50 25.94 25.02
N LYS A 317 -2.71 26.26 26.05
CA LYS A 317 -2.25 27.62 26.33
C LYS A 317 -1.29 28.18 25.27
N VAL A 318 -0.35 27.36 24.80
CA VAL A 318 0.56 27.72 23.69
C VAL A 318 -0.19 28.01 22.39
N TYR A 319 -1.21 27.21 22.06
CA TYR A 319 -2.09 27.48 20.91
C TYR A 319 -2.87 28.78 21.11
N GLY A 320 -3.48 28.97 22.30
CA GLY A 320 -4.21 30.19 22.63
C GLY A 320 -3.37 31.46 22.49
N GLU A 321 -2.16 31.48 23.05
CA GLU A 321 -1.23 32.62 22.97
C GLU A 321 -0.76 32.90 21.52
N LEU A 322 -0.63 31.84 20.70
CA LEU A 322 -0.27 31.94 19.29
C LEU A 322 -1.39 32.56 18.44
N VAL A 323 -2.64 32.13 18.64
CA VAL A 323 -3.77 32.49 17.77
C VAL A 323 -4.62 33.65 18.28
N GLU A 324 -4.32 34.19 19.46
CA GLU A 324 -5.04 35.28 20.11
C GLU A 324 -5.30 36.47 19.16
N GLY A 325 -6.58 36.79 18.95
CA GLY A 325 -7.05 37.86 18.05
C GLY A 325 -6.96 37.54 16.55
N ARG A 326 -6.63 36.30 16.21
CA ARG A 326 -6.45 35.75 14.84
C ARG A 326 -6.96 34.31 14.72
N GLU A 327 -7.92 33.91 15.53
CA GLU A 327 -8.47 32.56 15.63
C GLU A 327 -9.06 32.09 14.28
N GLU A 328 -9.77 32.99 13.59
CA GLU A 328 -10.36 32.73 12.28
C GLU A 328 -9.31 32.45 11.20
N LEU A 329 -8.16 33.14 11.26
CA LEU A 329 -7.03 32.93 10.36
C LEU A 329 -6.33 31.59 10.63
N ALA A 330 -6.12 31.25 11.91
CA ALA A 330 -5.55 29.97 12.31
C ALA A 330 -6.44 28.80 11.85
N ARG A 331 -7.77 28.95 12.02
CA ARG A 331 -8.76 27.98 11.54
C ARG A 331 -8.76 27.84 10.01
N ALA A 332 -8.66 28.95 9.28
CA ALA A 332 -8.53 28.92 7.82
C ALA A 332 -7.26 28.17 7.38
N MET A 333 -6.13 28.38 8.06
CA MET A 333 -4.88 27.69 7.73
C MET A 333 -4.93 26.19 8.01
N LEU A 334 -5.57 25.77 9.09
CA LEU A 334 -5.79 24.35 9.37
C LEU A 334 -6.60 23.69 8.25
N LEU A 335 -7.71 24.30 7.87
CA LEU A 335 -8.56 23.79 6.79
C LEU A 335 -7.80 23.70 5.45
N LEU A 336 -6.96 24.68 5.13
CA LEU A 336 -6.20 24.74 3.88
C LEU A 336 -4.98 23.81 3.84
N TYR A 337 -4.18 23.78 4.90
CA TYR A 337 -2.85 23.15 4.89
C TYR A 337 -2.82 21.80 5.61
N VAL A 338 -3.71 21.59 6.57
CA VAL A 338 -3.79 20.33 7.33
C VAL A 338 -4.91 19.45 6.78
N GLU A 339 -6.10 20.01 6.54
CA GLU A 339 -7.24 19.27 5.97
C GLU A 339 -7.30 19.31 4.43
N ASN A 340 -6.40 20.07 3.79
CA ASN A 340 -6.27 20.20 2.33
C ASN A 340 -7.60 20.55 1.61
N LYS A 341 -8.43 21.37 2.25
CA LYS A 341 -9.65 21.90 1.65
C LYS A 341 -9.30 23.03 0.69
N PRO A 342 -9.96 23.14 -0.48
CA PRO A 342 -9.77 24.27 -1.39
C PRO A 342 -10.33 25.57 -0.77
N TYR A 343 -9.79 26.72 -1.16
CA TYR A 343 -10.20 28.05 -0.63
C TYR A 343 -11.71 28.27 -0.71
N GLU A 344 -12.35 27.79 -1.77
CA GLU A 344 -13.78 27.88 -2.02
C GLU A 344 -14.59 27.12 -0.96
N GLU A 345 -14.09 25.96 -0.50
CA GLU A 345 -14.72 25.16 0.55
C GLU A 345 -14.46 25.79 1.93
N VAL A 346 -13.27 26.38 2.16
CA VAL A 346 -12.95 27.08 3.40
C VAL A 346 -13.83 28.32 3.59
N VAL A 347 -14.10 29.09 2.52
CA VAL A 347 -15.04 30.23 2.59
C VAL A 347 -16.45 29.77 2.97
N ARG A 348 -16.91 28.64 2.42
CA ARG A 348 -18.20 28.07 2.79
C ARG A 348 -18.24 27.64 4.25
N ILE A 349 -17.18 27.03 4.76
CA ILE A 349 -17.09 26.56 6.16
C ILE A 349 -17.04 27.73 7.15
N LEU A 350 -16.26 28.78 6.84
CA LEU A 350 -16.03 29.88 7.78
C LEU A 350 -17.10 30.98 7.72
N TYR A 351 -17.69 31.22 6.54
CA TYR A 351 -18.57 32.37 6.32
C TYR A 351 -19.97 31.98 5.82
N ASN A 352 -20.22 30.67 5.60
CA ASN A 352 -21.48 30.15 5.07
C ASN A 352 -21.96 30.88 3.80
N THR A 353 -21.02 31.23 2.91
CA THR A 353 -21.29 31.95 1.66
C THR A 353 -20.41 31.43 0.54
N SER A 354 -20.77 31.78 -0.69
CA SER A 354 -19.97 31.56 -1.91
C SER A 354 -19.54 32.88 -2.56
N ASP A 355 -19.52 33.97 -1.80
CA ASP A 355 -19.12 35.30 -2.26
C ASP A 355 -17.64 35.34 -2.67
N THR A 356 -17.39 35.76 -3.92
CA THR A 356 -16.06 35.94 -4.50
C THR A 356 -15.24 37.01 -3.77
N SER A 357 -15.88 38.01 -3.16
CA SER A 357 -15.21 39.04 -2.37
C SER A 357 -14.52 38.45 -1.12
N LYS A 358 -15.20 37.51 -0.44
CA LYS A 358 -14.71 36.82 0.75
C LYS A 358 -13.59 35.84 0.42
N LEU A 359 -13.64 35.21 -0.75
CA LEU A 359 -12.57 34.36 -1.25
C LEU A 359 -11.27 35.13 -1.53
N VAL A 360 -11.38 36.29 -2.21
CA VAL A 360 -10.22 37.15 -2.47
C VAL A 360 -9.62 37.68 -1.16
N ASN A 361 -10.48 38.07 -0.21
CA ASN A 361 -10.04 38.51 1.11
C ASN A 361 -9.37 37.38 1.91
N LEU A 362 -9.92 36.16 1.88
CA LEU A 362 -9.32 34.99 2.53
C LEU A 362 -7.93 34.68 1.98
N ARG A 363 -7.76 34.68 0.65
CA ARG A 363 -6.44 34.47 0.00
C ARG A 363 -5.41 35.51 0.44
N LYS A 364 -5.80 36.79 0.50
CA LYS A 364 -4.94 37.88 1.00
C LYS A 364 -4.61 37.73 2.48
N SER A 365 -5.62 37.39 3.29
CA SER A 365 -5.47 37.19 4.74
C SER A 365 -4.59 36.00 5.07
N VAL A 366 -4.72 34.87 4.35
CA VAL A 366 -3.86 33.69 4.53
C VAL A 366 -2.43 33.99 4.10
N SER A 367 -2.24 34.65 2.95
CA SER A 367 -0.90 35.01 2.46
C SER A 367 -0.15 35.92 3.45
N ARG A 368 -0.82 36.94 4.02
CA ARG A 368 -0.21 37.85 5.00
C ARG A 368 -0.14 37.25 6.40
N GLY A 369 -1.11 36.40 6.72
CA GLY A 369 -1.24 35.74 8.00
C GLY A 369 -0.14 34.74 8.29
N LYS A 370 0.46 34.13 7.25
CA LYS A 370 1.55 33.17 7.42
C LYS A 370 2.76 33.81 8.06
N GLU A 371 3.18 34.94 7.49
CA GLU A 371 4.34 35.67 7.96
C GLU A 371 4.11 36.23 9.37
N TYR A 372 2.88 36.68 9.63
CA TYR A 372 2.48 37.15 10.96
C TYR A 372 2.57 36.03 12.03
N LEU A 373 1.95 34.87 11.77
CA LEU A 373 1.95 33.76 12.72
C LEU A 373 3.34 33.15 12.91
N LYS A 374 4.15 33.08 11.85
CA LYS A 374 5.56 32.68 11.91
C LYS A 374 6.36 33.60 12.83
N LYS A 375 6.25 34.92 12.63
CA LYS A 375 6.91 35.91 13.49
C LYS A 375 6.45 35.81 14.94
N ARG A 376 5.14 35.66 15.16
CA ARG A 376 4.56 35.51 16.50
C ARG A 376 5.03 34.23 17.19
N MET A 377 5.17 33.13 16.45
CA MET A 377 5.72 31.87 16.97
C MET A 377 7.18 32.03 17.41
N ALA A 378 8.01 32.68 16.58
CA ALA A 378 9.40 32.99 16.95
C ALA A 378 9.48 33.87 18.21
N ASP A 379 8.57 34.84 18.35
CA ASP A 379 8.54 35.73 19.52
C ASP A 379 8.04 34.99 20.79
N LEU A 380 7.12 34.03 20.66
CA LEU A 380 6.71 33.14 21.75
C LEU A 380 7.85 32.21 22.18
N ILE A 381 8.58 31.62 21.24
CA ILE A 381 9.76 30.80 21.53
C ILE A 381 10.81 31.61 22.32
N LYS A 382 11.10 32.84 21.89
CA LYS A 382 11.99 33.75 22.65
C LYS A 382 11.48 34.02 24.06
N LEU A 383 10.18 34.24 24.20
CA LEU A 383 9.56 34.51 25.49
C LEU A 383 9.69 33.30 26.44
N TYR A 384 9.41 32.09 25.94
CA TYR A 384 9.51 30.86 26.72
C TYR A 384 10.96 30.56 27.12
N LYS A 385 11.92 30.73 26.19
CA LYS A 385 13.36 30.63 26.49
C LYS A 385 13.80 31.59 27.60
N ARG A 386 13.33 32.85 27.56
CA ARG A 386 13.64 33.83 28.62
C ARG A 386 13.05 33.46 29.98
N LYS A 387 11.87 32.85 29.99
CA LYS A 387 11.21 32.38 31.22
C LYS A 387 11.76 31.04 31.71
N GLY A 388 12.44 30.30 30.84
CA GLY A 388 12.94 28.94 31.13
C GLY A 388 11.83 27.89 31.18
N GLU A 389 10.60 28.25 30.77
CA GLU A 389 9.44 27.36 30.84
C GLU A 389 8.43 27.69 29.73
N VAL A 390 7.72 26.65 29.28
CA VAL A 390 6.61 26.77 28.32
C VAL A 390 5.31 26.73 29.11
N PRO A 391 4.38 27.68 28.91
CA PRO A 391 3.17 27.78 29.71
C PRO A 391 2.26 26.56 29.49
N PHE A 392 1.99 25.85 30.58
CA PHE A 392 1.01 24.77 30.61
C PHE A 392 -0.38 25.32 30.96
N ALA A 393 -1.42 24.61 30.53
CA ALA A 393 -2.74 24.82 31.09
C ALA A 393 -2.73 24.28 32.53
N THR A 394 -2.84 25.17 33.53
CA THR A 394 -3.52 24.80 34.76
C THR A 394 -5.01 24.73 34.42
N GLU A 395 -5.63 23.57 34.63
CA GLU A 395 -7.09 23.49 34.64
C GLU A 395 -7.69 24.50 35.62
#